data_AF-A0A1F8TKK0-F1
#
_entry.id   AF-A0A1F8TKK0-F1
#
_cell.length_a   1.000
_cell.length_b   1.000
_cell.length_c   1.000
_cell.angle_alpha   90.00
_cell.angle_beta   90.00
_cell.angle_gamma   90.00
#
_symmetry.space_group_name_H-M   'P 1'
#
loop_
_entity.id
_entity.type
_entity.pdbx_description
1 polymer ?
#
loop_
_entity_poly.entity_id
_entity_poly.type
_entity_poly.pdbx_seq_one_letter_code
_entity_poly.pdbx_strand_id
1 'polypeptide(L)'
;MTEGHRLGRHEYHQRLEELASAFTGLHGRVEYGSRESESGATVKLLVTVHIPGWWSADQATMVFVEKHRWRGSAWERYAYLYDLHLEPRPSGRFAYHWHDDVFHVHCVDPRDPRADHHFAGSSVRDIFWAADELHRIFQRGVQCVGLVPLRDWVEAT
;
A
#
# COMPACT_ATOMS: atom_id res chain seq x y z
N MET A 1 -5.34 -14.14 -14.21
CA MET A 1 -4.47 -12.96 -14.10
C MET A 1 -5.18 -11.80 -14.73
N THR A 2 -5.49 -10.73 -14.00
CA THR A 2 -6.00 -9.49 -14.60
C THR A 2 -4.80 -8.68 -15.06
N GLU A 3 -4.76 -8.37 -16.35
CA GLU A 3 -3.72 -7.54 -16.95
C GLU A 3 -3.51 -6.25 -16.15
N GLY A 4 -2.25 -5.83 -16.00
CA GLY A 4 -1.92 -4.51 -15.48
C GLY A 4 -2.63 -3.47 -16.34
N HIS A 5 -3.48 -2.66 -15.72
CA HIS A 5 -4.19 -1.60 -16.43
C HIS A 5 -3.16 -0.66 -17.08
N ARG A 6 -3.33 -0.40 -18.37
CA ARG A 6 -2.41 0.41 -19.17
C ARG A 6 -2.90 1.85 -19.17
N LEU A 7 -2.05 2.76 -18.72
CA LEU A 7 -2.32 4.20 -18.66
C LEU A 7 -1.48 4.95 -19.68
N GLY A 8 -2.07 5.88 -20.41
CA GLY A 8 -1.37 6.91 -21.17
C GLY A 8 -0.68 7.93 -20.24
N ARG A 9 0.13 8.82 -20.84
CA ARG A 9 0.87 9.85 -20.08
C ARG A 9 -0.06 10.83 -19.34
N HIS A 10 -1.21 11.18 -19.92
CA HIS A 10 -2.19 12.07 -19.27
C HIS A 10 -2.94 11.36 -18.14
N GLU A 11 -3.39 10.13 -18.39
CA GLU A 11 -4.10 9.28 -17.43
C GLU A 11 -3.23 8.94 -16.19
N TYR A 12 -1.91 8.96 -16.34
CA TYR A 12 -0.98 8.81 -15.22
C TYR A 12 -1.08 9.94 -14.17
N HIS A 13 -1.20 11.20 -14.60
CA HIS A 13 -1.35 12.31 -13.66
C HIS A 13 -2.70 12.24 -12.95
N GLN A 14 -3.76 11.96 -13.71
CA GLN A 14 -5.09 11.70 -13.16
C GLN A 14 -5.05 10.56 -12.14
N ARG A 15 -4.30 9.48 -12.40
CA ARG A 15 -4.17 8.38 -11.45
C ARG A 15 -3.57 8.83 -10.11
N LEU A 16 -2.58 9.71 -10.12
CA LEU A 16 -2.03 10.27 -8.86
C LEU A 16 -3.09 11.05 -8.09
N GLU A 17 -3.87 11.88 -8.78
CA GLU A 17 -4.96 12.66 -8.17
C GLU A 17 -6.06 11.75 -7.62
N GLU A 18 -6.46 10.70 -8.35
CA GLU A 18 -7.40 9.68 -7.89
C GLU A 18 -6.90 9.01 -6.61
N LEU A 19 -5.65 8.55 -6.59
CA LEU A 19 -5.04 7.95 -5.39
C LEU A 19 -5.07 8.93 -4.22
N ALA A 20 -4.72 10.20 -4.42
CA ALA A 20 -4.74 11.20 -3.35
C ALA A 20 -6.18 11.49 -2.88
N SER A 21 -7.14 11.57 -3.81
CA SER A 21 -8.53 11.89 -3.53
C SER A 21 -9.24 10.85 -2.65
N ALA A 22 -8.78 9.59 -2.70
CA ALA A 22 -9.28 8.51 -1.85
C ALA A 22 -9.15 8.81 -0.34
N PHE A 23 -8.33 9.79 0.03
CA PHE A 23 -8.05 10.15 1.41
C PHE A 23 -8.56 11.54 1.81
N THR A 24 -9.16 12.28 0.87
CA THR A 24 -9.65 13.63 1.11
C THR A 24 -10.83 13.60 2.09
N GLY A 25 -10.69 14.32 3.21
CA GLY A 25 -11.79 14.58 4.16
C GLY A 25 -11.95 13.58 5.31
N LEU A 26 -11.15 12.52 5.39
CA LEU A 26 -11.40 11.43 6.34
C LEU A 26 -10.22 11.06 7.26
N HIS A 27 -8.96 11.32 6.87
CA HIS A 27 -7.84 10.53 7.41
C HIS A 27 -6.58 11.32 7.84
N GLY A 28 -6.63 12.65 7.85
CA GLY A 28 -5.53 13.50 8.35
C GLY A 28 -4.74 14.19 7.24
N ARG A 29 -3.43 14.45 7.46
CA ARG A 29 -2.60 15.17 6.47
C ARG A 29 -2.19 14.22 5.34
N VAL A 30 -2.45 14.61 4.09
CA VAL A 30 -2.10 13.83 2.90
C VAL A 30 -0.89 14.47 2.22
N GLU A 31 0.14 13.65 1.96
CA GLU A 31 1.32 14.00 1.18
C GLU A 31 1.38 13.05 -0.03
N TYR A 32 1.60 13.57 -1.24
CA TYR A 32 1.62 12.72 -2.44
C TYR A 32 2.57 13.26 -3.50
N GLY A 33 2.99 12.37 -4.41
CA GLY A 33 3.88 12.73 -5.49
C GLY A 33 4.25 11.56 -6.38
N SER A 34 5.12 11.83 -7.34
CA SER A 34 5.68 10.82 -8.23
C SER A 34 7.20 10.89 -8.32
N ARG A 35 7.84 9.76 -8.57
CA ARG A 35 9.28 9.67 -8.83
C ARG A 35 9.54 8.79 -10.05
N GLU A 36 10.15 9.38 -11.07
CA GLU A 36 10.63 8.64 -12.24
C GLU A 36 12.03 8.07 -11.97
N SER A 37 12.35 6.91 -12.55
CA SER A 37 13.74 6.42 -12.62
C SER A 37 14.56 7.29 -13.57
N GLU A 38 15.89 7.32 -13.41
CA GLU A 38 16.80 8.08 -14.28
C GLU A 38 16.64 7.75 -15.78
N SER A 39 16.33 6.50 -16.11
CA SER A 39 16.08 6.05 -17.49
C SER A 39 14.71 6.44 -18.04
N GLY A 40 13.81 6.98 -17.20
CA GLY A 40 12.39 7.17 -17.54
C GLY A 40 11.63 5.86 -17.83
N ALA A 41 12.20 4.69 -17.54
CA ALA A 41 11.57 3.40 -17.83
C ALA A 41 10.52 2.99 -16.79
N THR A 42 10.63 3.54 -15.57
CA THR A 42 9.72 3.26 -14.46
C THR A 42 9.30 4.54 -13.75
N VAL A 43 8.09 4.53 -13.21
CA VAL A 43 7.60 5.60 -12.35
C VAL A 43 6.90 5.03 -11.12
N LYS A 44 7.13 5.66 -9.99
CA LYS A 44 6.48 5.37 -8.71
C LYS A 44 5.49 6.49 -8.39
N LEU A 45 4.24 6.13 -8.13
CA LEU A 45 3.24 6.97 -7.48
C LEU A 45 3.30 6.71 -5.98
N LEU A 46 3.25 7.77 -5.16
CA LEU A 46 3.27 7.69 -3.70
C LEU A 46 2.17 8.58 -3.12
N VAL A 47 1.39 8.03 -2.20
CA VAL A 47 0.49 8.76 -1.30
C VAL A 47 0.77 8.32 0.12
N THR A 48 0.97 9.27 1.03
CA THR A 48 1.16 9.06 2.45
C THR A 48 0.08 9.81 3.20
N VAL A 49 -0.56 9.15 4.16
CA VAL A 49 -1.62 9.72 4.99
C VAL A 49 -1.21 9.62 6.45
N HIS A 50 -1.12 10.78 7.09
CA HIS A 50 -0.74 10.95 8.49
C HIS A 50 -1.99 11.11 9.34
N ILE A 51 -2.32 10.11 10.15
CA ILE A 51 -3.49 10.13 11.03
C ILE A 51 -3.08 10.70 12.39
N PRO A 52 -3.57 11.89 12.79
CA PRO A 52 -3.13 12.56 14.00
C PRO A 52 -3.67 11.88 15.27
N GLY A 53 -2.84 11.79 16.31
CA GLY A 53 -3.26 11.47 17.67
C GLY A 53 -3.67 12.73 18.47
N TRP A 54 -4.14 12.53 19.72
CA TRP A 54 -4.62 13.61 20.61
C TRP A 54 -3.57 14.70 20.94
N TRP A 55 -2.27 14.42 20.75
CA TRP A 55 -1.17 15.29 21.19
C TRP A 55 -0.18 15.67 20.08
N SER A 56 -0.62 15.68 18.81
CA SER A 56 0.14 16.04 17.58
C SER A 56 1.12 15.02 17.00
N ALA A 57 1.52 13.99 17.75
CA ALA A 57 2.18 12.84 17.14
C ALA A 57 1.17 12.05 16.30
N ASP A 58 1.56 11.63 15.10
CA ASP A 58 0.76 10.72 14.30
C ASP A 58 0.52 9.44 15.12
N GLN A 59 -0.71 8.95 15.12
CA GLN A 59 -1.09 7.68 15.74
C GLN A 59 -0.95 6.52 14.74
N ALA A 60 -1.08 6.83 13.45
CA ALA A 60 -0.87 5.88 12.38
C ALA A 60 -0.45 6.60 11.09
N THR A 61 0.26 5.88 10.24
CA THR A 61 0.59 6.31 8.89
C THR A 61 0.09 5.27 7.91
N MET A 62 -0.65 5.69 6.87
CA MET A 62 -0.95 4.84 5.72
C MET A 62 -0.08 5.23 4.52
N VAL A 63 0.50 4.25 3.84
CA VAL A 63 1.40 4.44 2.69
C VAL A 63 0.88 3.65 1.51
N PHE A 64 0.68 4.34 0.38
CA PHE A 64 0.23 3.75 -0.87
C PHE A 64 1.28 4.00 -1.95
N VAL A 65 1.71 2.92 -2.59
CA VAL A 65 2.71 2.94 -3.64
C VAL A 65 2.19 2.15 -4.82
N GLU A 66 2.19 2.75 -6.00
CA GLU A 66 2.01 2.01 -7.26
C GLU A 66 3.25 2.22 -8.14
N LYS A 67 3.83 1.12 -8.63
CA LYS A 67 4.97 1.13 -9.55
C LYS A 67 4.50 0.78 -10.96
N HIS A 68 4.91 1.60 -11.91
CA HIS A 68 4.57 1.49 -13.31
C HIS A 68 5.83 1.37 -14.17
N ARG A 69 5.74 0.61 -15.26
CA ARG A 69 6.79 0.48 -16.27
C ARG A 69 6.24 0.88 -17.64
N TRP A 70 7.05 1.50 -18.47
CA TRP A 70 6.63 1.84 -19.83
C TRP A 70 6.69 0.60 -20.72
N ARG A 71 5.56 0.24 -21.35
CA ARG A 71 5.45 -0.92 -22.24
C ARG A 71 4.49 -0.65 -23.39
N GLY A 72 4.98 -0.81 -24.62
CA GLY A 72 4.12 -0.81 -25.82
C GLY A 72 3.23 0.43 -25.94
N SER A 73 3.78 1.60 -25.65
CA SER A 73 3.14 2.93 -25.63
C SER A 73 2.24 3.27 -24.43
N ALA A 74 2.28 2.52 -23.34
CA ALA A 74 1.54 2.83 -22.12
C ALA A 74 2.33 2.50 -20.85
N TRP A 75 1.97 3.14 -19.73
CA TRP A 75 2.39 2.77 -18.38
C TRP A 75 1.59 1.57 -17.90
N GLU A 76 2.26 0.48 -17.57
CA GLU A 76 1.66 -0.74 -17.02
C GLU A 76 2.02 -0.82 -15.53
N ARG A 77 1.01 -0.92 -14.64
CA ARG A 77 1.25 -1.20 -13.22
C ARG A 77 1.82 -2.61 -13.08
N TYR A 78 3.01 -2.73 -12.51
CA TYR A 78 3.71 -4.01 -12.33
C TYR A 78 3.95 -4.38 -10.86
N ALA A 79 3.74 -3.44 -9.93
CA ALA A 79 3.77 -3.70 -8.51
C ALA A 79 2.96 -2.65 -7.73
N TYR A 80 2.48 -3.00 -6.55
CA TYR A 80 1.93 -2.05 -5.58
C TYR A 80 2.20 -2.48 -4.14
N LEU A 81 2.06 -1.51 -3.23
CA LEU A 81 2.16 -1.65 -1.78
C LEU A 81 1.14 -0.71 -1.14
N TYR A 82 0.25 -1.24 -0.30
CA TYR A 82 -0.67 -0.46 0.52
C TYR A 82 -0.45 -0.86 1.98
N ASP A 83 0.05 0.04 2.81
CA ASP A 83 0.59 -0.26 4.14
C ASP A 83 -0.06 0.63 5.20
N LEU A 84 -0.42 0.05 6.35
CA LEU A 84 -0.82 0.74 7.57
C LEU A 84 0.21 0.44 8.65
N HIS A 85 0.77 1.50 9.22
CA HIS A 85 1.63 1.42 10.39
C HIS A 85 0.99 2.14 11.58
N LEU A 86 1.02 1.51 12.74
CA LEU A 86 0.71 2.17 14.01
C LEU A 86 1.97 2.80 14.59
N GLU A 87 1.82 3.99 15.17
CA GLU A 87 2.92 4.74 15.77
C GLU A 87 2.95 4.59 17.30
N PRO A 88 4.15 4.55 17.92
CA PRO A 88 5.46 4.56 17.27
C PRO A 88 5.74 3.24 16.53
N ARG A 89 6.44 3.30 15.39
CA ARG A 89 6.84 2.08 14.66
C ARG A 89 7.86 1.23 15.43
N PRO A 90 7.85 -0.11 15.26
CA PRO A 90 6.87 -0.93 14.53
C PRO A 90 5.79 -1.49 15.47
N SER A 91 5.04 -0.64 16.19
CA SER A 91 4.07 -1.13 17.19
C SER A 91 3.00 -2.05 16.62
N GLY A 92 2.59 -1.85 15.36
CA GLY A 92 1.74 -2.75 14.59
C GLY A 92 1.77 -2.39 13.11
N ARG A 93 1.54 -3.38 12.24
CA ARG A 93 1.59 -3.22 10.78
C ARG A 93 0.56 -4.09 10.10
N PHE A 94 -0.08 -3.58 9.04
CA PHE A 94 -0.88 -4.37 8.12
C PHE A 94 -0.68 -3.87 6.70
N ALA A 95 -0.24 -4.73 5.77
CA ALA A 95 0.04 -4.29 4.40
C ALA A 95 -0.42 -5.28 3.34
N TYR A 96 -0.90 -4.76 2.21
CA TYR A 96 -1.16 -5.52 0.99
C TYR A 96 -0.04 -5.27 -0.02
N HIS A 97 0.58 -6.34 -0.50
CA HIS A 97 1.71 -6.28 -1.41
C HIS A 97 1.44 -7.06 -2.69
N TRP A 98 1.89 -6.51 -3.81
CA TRP A 98 2.03 -7.23 -5.07
C TRP A 98 3.36 -6.90 -5.72
N HIS A 99 4.20 -7.90 -5.88
CA HIS A 99 5.40 -7.88 -6.74
C HIS A 99 5.78 -9.32 -7.12
N ASP A 100 6.58 -9.46 -8.17
CA ASP A 100 7.05 -10.77 -8.69
C ASP A 100 5.89 -11.78 -8.92
N ASP A 101 4.75 -11.25 -9.40
CA ASP A 101 3.51 -11.99 -9.65
C ASP A 101 2.88 -12.69 -8.41
N VAL A 102 3.31 -12.32 -7.19
CA VAL A 102 2.80 -12.87 -5.93
C VAL A 102 2.04 -11.80 -5.13
N PHE A 103 0.79 -12.11 -4.77
CA PHE A 103 0.02 -11.33 -3.79
C PHE A 103 0.24 -11.87 -2.40
N HIS A 104 0.62 -11.00 -1.47
CA HIS A 104 0.75 -11.36 -0.06
C HIS A 104 0.34 -10.21 0.85
N VAL A 105 0.05 -10.57 2.11
CA VAL A 105 -0.29 -9.64 3.18
C VAL A 105 0.79 -9.71 4.24
N HIS A 106 1.19 -8.55 4.76
CA HIS A 106 1.97 -8.45 5.99
C HIS A 106 1.04 -8.15 7.15
N CYS A 107 1.27 -8.79 8.29
CA CYS A 107 0.56 -8.44 9.51
C CYS A 107 1.46 -8.62 10.74
N VAL A 108 1.53 -7.58 11.57
CA VAL A 108 2.16 -7.56 12.89
C VAL A 108 1.11 -7.11 13.89
N ASP A 109 0.67 -8.04 14.74
CA ASP A 109 -0.24 -7.73 15.85
C ASP A 109 0.58 -7.16 17.03
N PRO A 110 0.27 -5.95 17.53
CA PRO A 110 0.93 -5.39 18.72
C PRO A 110 0.91 -6.30 19.95
N ARG A 111 -0.05 -7.22 20.04
CA ARG A 111 -0.22 -8.17 21.15
C ARG A 111 0.70 -9.38 21.01
N ASP A 112 1.17 -9.69 19.80
CA ASP A 112 2.16 -10.73 19.51
C ASP A 112 3.10 -10.28 18.38
N PRO A 113 4.07 -9.41 18.68
CA PRO A 113 4.87 -8.71 17.67
C PRO A 113 5.98 -9.58 17.06
N ARG A 114 5.95 -10.91 17.25
CA ARG A 114 7.12 -11.77 17.09
C ARG A 114 7.54 -12.07 15.65
N ALA A 115 6.73 -11.75 14.63
CA ALA A 115 7.26 -11.64 13.27
C ALA A 115 6.31 -10.91 12.31
N ASP A 116 6.90 -10.05 11.49
CA ASP A 116 6.30 -9.54 10.26
C ASP A 116 6.14 -10.69 9.27
N HIS A 117 5.02 -11.40 9.38
CA HIS A 117 4.77 -12.63 8.63
C HIS A 117 4.13 -12.32 7.27
N HIS A 118 4.55 -13.09 6.26
CA HIS A 118 3.94 -13.09 4.95
C HIS A 118 2.78 -14.08 4.93
N PHE A 119 1.59 -13.57 4.65
CA PHE A 119 0.36 -14.35 4.55
C PHE A 119 -0.12 -14.37 3.09
N ALA A 120 -0.87 -15.41 2.74
CA ALA A 120 -1.55 -15.49 1.46
C ALA A 120 -2.44 -14.26 1.26
N GLY A 121 -2.24 -13.57 0.14
CA GLY A 121 -3.01 -12.38 -0.23
C GLY A 121 -3.84 -12.61 -1.49
N SER A 122 -4.77 -11.69 -1.73
CA SER A 122 -5.54 -11.60 -2.98
C SER A 122 -5.24 -10.30 -3.70
N SER A 123 -5.53 -10.24 -5.00
CA SER A 123 -5.34 -9.02 -5.77
C SER A 123 -6.24 -7.89 -5.24
N VAL A 124 -5.62 -6.80 -4.78
CA VAL A 124 -6.31 -5.53 -4.55
C VAL A 124 -6.35 -4.76 -5.87
N ARG A 125 -7.57 -4.53 -6.38
CA ARG A 125 -7.77 -3.77 -7.63
C ARG A 125 -8.18 -2.33 -7.38
N ASP A 126 -8.87 -2.09 -6.28
CA ASP A 126 -9.50 -0.82 -5.96
C ASP A 126 -8.80 -0.17 -4.76
N ILE A 127 -8.20 0.99 -5.01
CA ILE A 127 -7.52 1.78 -3.97
C ILE A 127 -8.50 2.29 -2.92
N PHE A 128 -9.72 2.63 -3.30
CA PHE A 128 -10.74 3.12 -2.36
C PHE A 128 -11.12 2.01 -1.39
N TRP A 129 -11.26 0.79 -1.89
CA TRP A 129 -11.45 -0.38 -1.03
C TRP A 129 -10.27 -0.59 -0.07
N ALA A 130 -9.02 -0.49 -0.54
CA ALA A 130 -7.85 -0.65 0.33
C ALA A 130 -7.76 0.46 1.38
N ALA A 131 -8.05 1.71 1.00
CA ALA A 131 -8.11 2.86 1.89
C ALA A 131 -9.13 2.63 3.01
N ASP A 132 -10.36 2.27 2.63
CA ASP A 132 -11.45 1.97 3.57
C ASP A 132 -11.08 0.81 4.50
N GLU A 133 -10.47 -0.25 3.97
CA GLU A 133 -10.14 -1.43 4.75
C GLU A 133 -9.01 -1.14 5.75
N LEU A 134 -7.94 -0.46 5.34
CA LEU A 134 -6.90 -0.03 6.26
C LEU A 134 -7.47 0.92 7.33
N HIS A 135 -8.42 1.78 6.98
CA HIS A 135 -9.09 2.63 7.96
C HIS A 135 -9.92 1.82 8.98
N ARG A 136 -10.69 0.83 8.53
CA ARG A 136 -11.42 -0.06 9.44
C ARG A 136 -10.49 -0.83 10.37
N ILE A 137 -9.36 -1.32 9.85
CA ILE A 137 -8.34 -2.00 10.64
C ILE A 137 -7.77 -1.04 11.69
N PHE A 138 -7.45 0.20 11.30
CA PHE A 138 -7.01 1.22 12.26
C PHE A 138 -8.03 1.44 13.39
N GLN A 139 -9.33 1.57 13.06
CA GLN A 139 -10.38 1.77 14.06
C GLN A 139 -10.60 0.57 14.98
N ARG A 140 -10.45 -0.66 14.46
CA ARG A 140 -10.69 -1.92 15.20
C ARG A 140 -9.45 -2.46 15.92
N GLY A 141 -8.28 -1.94 15.57
CA GLY A 141 -6.99 -2.50 15.92
C GLY A 141 -6.54 -3.58 14.92
N VAL A 142 -5.22 -3.68 14.73
CA VAL A 142 -4.60 -4.71 13.89
C VAL A 142 -4.77 -6.09 14.53
N GLN A 143 -5.18 -7.08 13.73
CA GLN A 143 -5.31 -8.48 14.13
C GLN A 143 -4.89 -9.39 12.97
N CYS A 144 -4.06 -10.40 13.25
CA CYS A 144 -3.61 -11.35 12.22
C CYS A 144 -4.43 -12.66 12.20
N VAL A 145 -5.60 -12.67 12.85
CA VAL A 145 -6.44 -13.85 13.00
C VAL A 145 -7.04 -14.27 11.66
N GLY A 146 -6.98 -15.58 11.36
CA GLY A 146 -7.58 -16.16 10.15
C GLY A 146 -6.74 -15.99 8.88
N LEU A 147 -5.58 -15.34 8.96
CA LEU A 147 -4.64 -15.26 7.84
C LEU A 147 -3.90 -16.60 7.66
N VAL A 148 -3.74 -17.03 6.42
CA VAL A 148 -3.05 -18.28 6.07
C VAL A 148 -1.58 -17.97 5.79
N PRO A 149 -0.60 -18.55 6.51
CA PRO A 149 0.81 -18.31 6.25
C PRO A 149 1.21 -18.70 4.82
N LEU A 150 2.05 -17.88 4.17
CA LEU A 150 2.62 -18.19 2.86
C LEU A 150 3.78 -19.17 3.06
N ARG A 151 3.59 -20.45 2.70
CA ARG A 151 4.48 -21.56 3.10
C ARG A 151 5.87 -21.57 2.45
N ASP A 152 6.08 -20.87 1.34
CA ASP A 152 7.28 -21.00 0.50
C ASP A 152 8.01 -19.67 0.21
N TRP A 153 7.83 -18.64 1.04
CA TRP A 153 8.58 -17.39 0.84
C TRP A 153 9.98 -17.51 1.43
N VAL A 154 10.95 -17.88 0.59
CA VAL A 154 12.38 -17.78 0.90
C VAL A 154 12.78 -16.33 0.66
N GLU A 155 13.10 -15.60 1.73
CA GLU A 155 13.72 -14.27 1.64
C GLU A 155 15.00 -14.38 0.80
N ALA A 156 15.01 -13.74 -0.38
CA ALA A 156 16.27 -13.41 -1.04
C ALA A 156 16.91 -12.28 -0.21
N THR A 157 17.69 -12.67 0.80
CA THR A 157 18.56 -11.80 1.59
C THR A 157 19.66 -11.16 0.74
#